data_AF-A0A426XVJ5-F1
#
_entry.id   AF-A0A426XVJ5-F1
#
_cell.length_a   1.000
_cell.length_b   1.000
_cell.length_c   1.000
_cell.angle_alpha   90.00
_cell.angle_beta   90.00
_cell.angle_gamma   90.00
#
_symmetry.space_group_name_H-M   'P 1'
#
loop_
_entity.id
_entity.type
_entity.pdbx_description
1 polymer ?
#
loop_
_entity_poly.entity_id
_entity_poly.type
_entity_poly.pdbx_seq_one_letter_code
_entity_poly.pdbx_strand_id
1 'polypeptide(L)'
;EVGGWVVAEGWEGKHAYWVHAWVVEGGVITRFREYFNTAVTVQELRPAEAGMDSAARGGGSAVWQSEARAHLGRSLPGLVLAI
;
A
#
# COMPACT_ATOMS: atom_id res chain seq x y z
N GLU A 1 5.44 22.24 6.50
CA GLU A 1 4.44 21.58 5.64
C GLU A 1 4.42 20.10 5.95
N VAL A 2 3.25 19.47 5.98
CA VAL A 2 3.16 18.02 6.07
C VAL A 2 3.47 17.47 4.67
N GLY A 3 4.72 17.08 4.45
CA GLY A 3 5.05 16.13 3.40
C GLY A 3 4.50 14.76 3.84
N GLY A 4 3.61 14.15 3.05
CA GLY A 4 2.88 12.95 3.47
C GLY A 4 2.69 11.94 2.34
N TRP A 5 2.71 10.67 2.70
CA TRP A 5 2.21 9.59 1.84
C TRP A 5 0.71 9.43 2.04
N VAL A 6 -0.03 9.35 0.94
CA VAL A 6 -1.47 9.09 0.96
C VAL A 6 -1.74 7.83 0.17
N VAL A 7 -2.56 6.95 0.72
CA VAL A 7 -3.09 5.77 0.03
C VAL A 7 -4.60 5.88 0.03
N ALA A 8 -5.18 5.80 -1.16
CA ALA A 8 -6.62 5.84 -1.36
C ALA A 8 -7.04 4.61 -2.16
N GLU A 9 -8.14 3.97 -1.78
CA GLU A 9 -8.73 2.90 -2.56
C GLU A 9 -10.15 3.27 -2.98
N GLY A 10 -10.58 2.72 -4.11
CA GLY A 10 -11.92 2.96 -4.63
C GLY A 10 -12.31 1.96 -5.71
N TRP A 11 -13.55 2.11 -6.18
CA TRP A 11 -14.13 1.23 -7.18
C TRP A 11 -15.03 2.00 -8.13
N GLU A 12 -15.16 1.47 -9.34
CA GLU A 12 -16.14 1.90 -10.33
C GLU A 12 -17.00 0.71 -10.72
N GLY A 13 -18.29 0.78 -10.37
CA GLY A 13 -19.22 -0.34 -10.54
C GLY A 13 -18.78 -1.60 -9.78
N LYS A 14 -19.00 -2.77 -10.39
CA LYS A 14 -18.70 -4.08 -9.78
C LYS A 14 -17.37 -4.70 -10.24
N HIS A 15 -16.64 -4.04 -11.15
CA HIS A 15 -15.58 -4.69 -11.92
C HIS A 15 -14.24 -3.96 -11.91
N ALA A 16 -14.24 -2.66 -11.59
CA ALA A 16 -13.05 -1.86 -11.50
C ALA A 16 -12.76 -1.56 -10.03
N TYR A 17 -11.59 -1.99 -9.57
CA TYR A 17 -11.03 -1.63 -8.27
C TYR A 17 -9.67 -1.00 -8.49
N TRP A 18 -9.37 0.06 -7.75
CA TRP A 18 -8.10 0.74 -7.85
C TRP A 18 -7.58 1.14 -6.46
N VAL A 19 -6.25 1.18 -6.37
CA VAL A 19 -5.52 1.80 -5.26
C VAL A 19 -4.60 2.85 -5.85
N HIS A 20 -4.62 4.05 -5.29
CA HIS A 20 -3.69 5.11 -5.61
C HIS A 20 -2.74 5.37 -4.44
N ALA A 21 -1.47 5.55 -4.74
CA ALA A 21 -0.45 5.96 -3.79
C ALA A 21 0.17 7.28 -4.24
N TRP A 22 0.14 8.28 -3.36
CA TRP A 22 0.59 9.64 -3.63
C TRP A 22 1.69 10.07 -2.68
N VAL A 23 2.57 10.93 -3.18
CA VAL A 23 3.39 11.80 -2.34
C VAL A 23 2.85 13.21 -2.48
N VAL A 24 2.52 13.83 -1.34
CA VAL A 24 2.01 15.19 -1.27
C VAL A 24 3.05 16.10 -0.63
N GLU A 25 3.45 17.15 -1.35
CA GLU A 25 4.42 18.16 -0.92
C GLU A 25 3.78 19.54 -1.14
N GLY A 26 3.68 20.35 -0.09
CA GLY A 26 3.02 21.67 -0.15
C GLY A 26 1.56 21.64 -0.63
N GLY A 27 0.84 20.55 -0.34
CA GLY A 27 -0.55 20.35 -0.79
C GLY A 27 -0.68 19.93 -2.26
N VAL A 28 0.43 19.69 -2.98
CA VAL A 28 0.45 19.23 -4.36
C VAL A 28 0.90 17.78 -4.42
N ILE A 29 0.23 16.95 -5.23
CA ILE A 29 0.70 15.59 -5.51
C ILE A 29 1.91 15.68 -6.44
N THR A 30 3.09 15.30 -5.95
CA THR A 30 4.35 15.33 -6.74
C THR A 30 4.74 13.97 -7.29
N ARG A 31 4.23 12.89 -6.71
CA ARG A 31 4.36 11.51 -7.25
C ARG A 31 3.04 10.77 -7.13
N PHE A 32 2.73 9.97 -8.15
CA PHE A 32 1.49 9.20 -8.26
C PHE A 32 1.79 7.80 -8.79
N ARG A 33 1.17 6.78 -8.18
CA ARG A 33 1.08 5.42 -8.73
C ARG A 33 -0.35 4.94 -8.62
N GLU A 34 -0.83 4.29 -9.68
CA GLU A 34 -2.13 3.60 -9.72
C GLU A 34 -1.93 2.11 -9.88
N TYR A 35 -2.71 1.34 -9.12
CA TYR A 35 -2.80 -0.10 -9.20
C TYR A 35 -4.23 -0.52 -9.48
N PHE A 36 -4.48 -1.05 -10.68
CA PHE A 36 -5.81 -1.50 -11.08
C PHE A 36 -5.97 -3.00 -10.81
N ASN A 37 -7.12 -3.42 -10.27
CA ASN A 37 -7.44 -4.80 -9.93
C ASN A 37 -6.31 -5.53 -9.19
N THR A 38 -5.66 -4.84 -8.26
CA THR A 38 -4.52 -5.34 -7.48
C THR A 38 -4.76 -5.02 -6.01
N ALA A 39 -4.65 -6.02 -5.13
CA ALA A 39 -4.74 -5.80 -3.69
C ALA A 39 -3.37 -5.34 -3.18
N VAL A 40 -3.34 -4.22 -2.44
CA VAL A 40 -2.11 -3.60 -1.95
C VAL A 40 -2.04 -3.73 -0.43
N THR A 41 -0.87 -4.08 0.08
CA THR A 41 -0.53 -4.02 1.50
C THR A 41 0.59 -3.01 1.66
N VAL A 42 0.43 -2.05 2.57
CA VAL A 42 1.48 -1.08 2.90
C VAL A 42 2.16 -1.53 4.17
N GLN A 43 3.48 -1.63 4.13
CA GLN A 43 4.31 -2.18 5.20
C GLN A 43 5.39 -1.18 5.57
N GLU A 44 5.50 -0.88 6.86
CA GLU A 44 6.60 -0.08 7.38
C GLU A 44 7.83 -0.98 7.53
N LEU A 45 8.90 -0.71 6.78
CA LEU A 45 10.14 -1.47 6.91
C LEU A 45 11.01 -0.90 8.02
N ARG A 46 11.21 -1.65 9.09
CA ARG A 46 12.14 -1.26 10.15
C ARG A 46 13.58 -1.58 9.74
N PRO A 47 14.54 -0.66 9.95
CA PRO A 47 15.94 -0.96 9.78
C PRO A 47 16.34 -2.16 10.65
N ALA A 48 17.08 -3.09 10.06
CA ALA A 48 17.65 -4.19 10.82
C ALA A 48 18.72 -3.66 11.79
N GLU A 49 18.48 -3.67 13.10
CA GLU A 49 19.54 -3.46 14.09
C GLU A 49 20.62 -4.54 13.92
N ALA A 50 21.89 -4.15 13.87
CA ALA A 50 22.99 -5.07 13.62
C ALA A 50 23.01 -6.22 14.65
N GLY A 51 22.93 -7.47 14.18
CA GLY A 51 23.10 -8.67 15.02
C GLY A 51 21.85 -9.52 15.26
N MET A 52 20.71 -9.23 14.62
CA MET A 52 19.52 -10.09 14.72
C MET A 52 19.15 -10.74 13.38
N ASP A 53 19.03 -12.05 13.45
CA ASP A 53 18.86 -13.01 12.36
C ASP A 53 17.81 -12.57 11.34
N SER A 54 18.19 -12.54 10.07
CA SER A 54 17.34 -12.18 8.92
C SER A 54 16.08 -13.05 8.80
N ALA A 55 16.07 -14.25 9.38
CA ALA A 55 14.92 -15.15 9.40
C ALA A 55 13.84 -14.77 10.43
N ALA A 56 14.19 -14.02 11.48
CA ALA A 56 13.24 -13.48 12.46
C ALA A 56 12.63 -12.13 12.02
N ARG A 57 13.13 -11.54 10.92
CA ARG A 57 12.83 -10.17 10.44
C ARG A 57 11.99 -10.10 9.17
N GLY A 58 11.15 -11.11 8.94
CA GLY A 58 10.45 -11.30 7.67
C GLY A 58 9.19 -10.45 7.42
N GLY A 59 8.84 -9.47 8.25
CA GLY A 59 7.69 -8.63 7.93
C GLY A 59 7.60 -7.41 8.83
N GLY A 60 7.73 -6.23 8.23
CA GLY A 60 7.22 -5.02 8.87
C GLY A 60 5.73 -5.19 9.25
N SER A 61 5.23 -4.39 10.19
CA SER A 61 3.79 -4.39 10.42
C SER A 61 3.10 -3.83 9.19
N ALA A 62 2.06 -4.52 8.71
CA ALA A 62 1.14 -3.88 7.78
C ALA A 62 0.53 -2.68 8.51
N VAL A 63 0.66 -1.49 7.93
CA VAL A 63 0.05 -0.26 8.46
C VAL A 63 -1.28 0.02 7.78
N TRP A 64 -1.48 -0.55 6.59
CA TRP A 64 -2.73 -0.51 5.84
C TRP A 64 -2.79 -1.68 4.87
N GLN A 65 -3.99 -2.16 4.56
CA GLN A 65 -4.22 -3.18 3.56
C GLN A 65 -5.54 -2.94 2.83
N SER A 66 -5.56 -3.21 1.53
CA SER A 66 -6.75 -3.19 0.68
C SER A 66 -7.89 -4.06 1.22
N GLU A 67 -9.10 -3.51 1.21
CA GLU A 67 -10.35 -4.22 1.56
C GLU A 67 -11.02 -4.86 0.33
N ALA A 68 -10.31 -4.92 -0.80
CA ALA A 68 -10.84 -5.36 -2.10
C ALA A 68 -11.54 -6.73 -2.09
N ARG A 69 -11.03 -7.67 -1.28
CA ARG A 69 -11.57 -9.04 -1.21
C ARG A 69 -12.99 -9.09 -0.67
N ALA A 70 -13.35 -8.20 0.25
CA ALA A 70 -14.70 -8.10 0.79
C ALA A 70 -15.71 -7.63 -0.27
N HIS A 71 -15.25 -6.89 -1.29
CA HIS A 71 -16.11 -6.19 -2.23
C HIS A 71 -16.23 -6.88 -3.60
N LEU A 72 -15.18 -7.57 -4.07
CA LEU A 72 -15.15 -8.12 -5.44
C LEU A 72 -15.53 -9.61 -5.54
N GLY A 73 -15.56 -10.35 -4.44
CA GLY A 73 -15.86 -11.79 -4.45
C GLY A 73 -14.87 -12.63 -5.27
N ARG A 74 -13.68 -12.10 -5.58
CA ARG A 74 -12.61 -12.78 -6.33
C ARG A 74 -11.24 -12.47 -5.73
N SER A 75 -10.25 -13.30 -6.04
CA SER A 75 -8.86 -12.99 -5.74
C SER A 75 -8.31 -11.92 -6.68
N LEU A 76 -7.45 -11.06 -6.15
CA LEU A 76 -6.63 -10.14 -6.91
C LEU A 76 -5.14 -10.50 -6.69
N PRO A 77 -4.26 -10.21 -7.65
CA PRO A 77 -2.82 -10.20 -7.40
C PRO A 77 -2.49 -9.29 -6.22
N GLY A 78 -1.58 -9.73 -5.37
CA GLY A 78 -1.12 -8.99 -4.19
C GLY A 78 0.16 -8.20 -4.49
N LEU A 79 0.26 -6.98 -3.98
CA LEU A 79 1.45 -6.14 -4.04
C LEU A 79 1.75 -5.56 -2.66
N VAL A 80 3.02 -5.57 -2.25
CA VAL A 80 3.47 -4.91 -1.01
C VAL A 80 4.19 -3.61 -1.37
N LEU A 81 3.74 -2.50 -0.77
CA LEU A 81 4.42 -1.22 -0.83
C LEU A 81 5.17 -0.99 0.49
N ALA A 82 6.47 -0.83 0.40
CA ALA A 82 7.30 -0.42 1.52
C ALA A 82 7.27 1.10 1.67
N ILE A 83 7.05 1.58 2.89
CA ILE A 83 7.21 2.99 3.28
C ILE A 83 8.24 3.13 4.40
#